data_AF-A0A4Y8LW59-F1
#
_entry.id   AF-A0A4Y8LW59-F1
#
_cell.length_a   1.000
_cell.length_b   1.000
_cell.length_c   1.000
_cell.angle_alpha   90.00
_cell.angle_beta   90.00
_cell.angle_gamma   90.00
#
_symmetry.space_group_name_H-M   'P 1'
#
loop_
_entity.id
_entity.type
_entity.pdbx_description
1 polymer ?
#
loop_
_entity_poly.entity_id
_entity_poly.type
_entity_poly.pdbx_seq_one_letter_code
_entity_poly.pdbx_strand_id
1 'polypeptide(L)'
;MDYIILDIEFNGRKFASDLPMEVIEIGAVRLNSSLEQTDEFSSLIKPVYFSKLNAFIKKKTGIPQEEIDIAEGFRKVIADFTEWLNLSEEFLLVTWGGEDLKRIVFDTRMHKLDDAYWMAAPYFDLLKGFLRYKNVTNDVSVEAALLDLNISAEGSAHRALDDARMTSEVFRKIYRELDLELMQYYKDQFSNSKERRLIKNAVRGMLAQKKMQEWETFVESYLAEKVDLTDERKRAELQEYYALELEKKAPPIRTEK
;
A
#
# COMPACT_ATOMS: atom_id res chain seq x y z
N MET A 1 14.69 17.12 3.87
CA MET A 1 13.74 16.06 3.51
C MET A 1 14.29 14.74 4.01
N ASP A 2 13.49 14.06 4.84
CA ASP A 2 13.82 12.75 5.37
C ASP A 2 13.03 11.66 4.63
N TYR A 3 13.57 10.44 4.58
CA TYR A 3 12.88 9.26 4.06
C TYR A 3 12.50 8.36 5.22
N ILE A 4 11.22 8.07 5.33
CA ILE A 4 10.69 7.24 6.41
C ILE A 4 10.30 5.90 5.81
N ILE A 5 11.16 4.90 6.01
CA ILE A 5 10.88 3.55 5.55
C ILE A 5 9.92 2.93 6.55
N LEU A 6 8.70 2.61 6.12
CA LEU A 6 7.61 2.15 6.97
C LEU A 6 7.20 0.74 6.57
N ASP A 7 7.01 -0.10 7.57
CA ASP A 7 6.32 -1.37 7.47
C ASP A 7 5.37 -1.53 8.68
N ILE A 8 4.29 -2.29 8.49
CA ILE A 8 3.36 -2.60 9.56
C ILE A 8 2.97 -4.08 9.51
N GLU A 9 2.65 -4.63 10.67
CA GLU A 9 1.91 -5.89 10.73
C GLU A 9 0.48 -5.62 11.21
N PHE A 10 -0.47 -6.39 10.72
CA PHE A 10 -1.88 -6.28 11.08
C PHE A 10 -2.50 -7.64 11.35
N ASN A 11 -3.53 -7.67 12.17
CA ASN A 11 -4.25 -8.89 12.44
C ASN A 11 -5.00 -9.37 11.18
N GLY A 12 -5.04 -10.68 10.96
CA GLY A 12 -5.80 -11.25 9.85
C GLY A 12 -7.30 -11.21 10.13
N ARG A 13 -8.12 -10.91 9.11
CA ARG A 13 -9.57 -10.98 9.22
C ARG A 13 -10.00 -12.42 9.54
N LYS A 14 -10.80 -12.63 10.59
CA LYS A 14 -11.45 -13.93 10.80
C LYS A 14 -12.42 -14.21 9.66
N PHE A 15 -12.45 -15.46 9.20
CA PHE A 15 -13.36 -15.90 8.13
C PHE A 15 -14.80 -15.48 8.46
N ALA A 16 -15.48 -14.89 7.47
CA ALA A 16 -16.86 -14.40 7.56
C ALA A 16 -17.12 -13.33 8.65
N SER A 17 -16.09 -12.65 9.18
CA SER A 17 -16.28 -11.52 10.07
C SER A 17 -16.41 -10.22 9.31
N ASP A 18 -17.37 -9.36 9.68
CA ASP A 18 -17.50 -8.00 9.14
C ASP A 18 -16.50 -7.01 9.76
N LEU A 19 -15.85 -7.39 10.86
CA LEU A 19 -14.91 -6.54 11.56
C LEU A 19 -13.65 -6.26 10.70
N PRO A 20 -13.06 -5.07 10.84
CA PRO A 20 -11.85 -4.69 10.11
C PRO A 20 -10.64 -5.47 10.62
N MET A 21 -9.59 -5.50 9.79
CA MET A 21 -8.24 -5.82 10.26
C MET A 21 -7.69 -4.60 10.99
N GLU A 22 -6.87 -4.83 12.03
CA GLU A 22 -6.29 -3.79 12.88
C GLU A 22 -4.77 -3.92 12.84
N VAL A 23 -4.07 -2.79 12.83
CA VAL A 23 -2.62 -2.71 12.94
C VAL A 23 -2.20 -3.21 14.34
N ILE A 24 -1.19 -4.08 14.37
CA ILE A 24 -0.66 -4.71 15.60
C ILE A 24 0.82 -4.42 15.83
N GLU A 25 1.55 -3.93 14.83
CA GLU A 25 2.94 -3.47 14.94
C GLU A 25 3.19 -2.36 13.92
N ILE A 26 3.91 -1.31 14.31
CA ILE A 26 4.48 -0.31 13.40
C ILE A 26 6.00 -0.38 13.56
N GLY A 27 6.71 -0.53 12.45
CA GLY A 27 8.15 -0.44 12.37
C GLY A 27 8.56 0.61 11.34
N ALA A 28 9.48 1.50 11.70
CA ALA A 28 10.00 2.47 10.76
C ALA A 28 11.47 2.79 10.98
N VAL A 29 12.16 3.10 9.88
CA VAL A 29 13.54 3.58 9.85
C VAL A 29 13.57 4.97 9.25
N ARG A 30 14.20 5.93 9.95
CA ARG A 30 14.40 7.30 9.44
C ARG A 30 15.76 7.41 8.78
N LEU A 31 15.75 7.80 7.51
CA LEU A 31 16.94 8.15 6.74
C LEU A 31 16.98 9.65 6.49
N ASN A 32 18.15 10.28 6.69
CA ASN A 32 18.36 11.67 6.29
C ASN A 32 18.54 11.79 4.76
N SER A 33 18.76 13.00 4.26
CA SER A 33 18.98 13.25 2.83
C SER A 33 20.22 12.56 2.23
N SER A 34 21.18 12.17 3.07
CA SER A 34 22.38 11.39 2.68
C SER A 34 22.13 9.89 2.74
N LEU A 35 20.89 9.46 3.01
CA LEU A 35 20.45 8.09 3.22
C LEU A 35 21.04 7.42 4.48
N GLU A 36 21.65 8.20 5.37
CA GLU A 36 22.15 7.70 6.64
C GLU A 36 20.99 7.50 7.60
N GLN A 37 20.98 6.37 8.30
CA GLN A 37 19.95 6.09 9.29
C GLN A 37 20.22 6.93 10.53
N THR A 38 19.22 7.70 10.93
CA THR A 38 19.31 8.63 12.06
C THR A 38 18.47 8.20 13.24
N ASP A 39 17.41 7.43 13.01
CA ASP A 39 16.51 6.96 14.07
C ASP A 39 15.66 5.76 13.63
N GLU A 40 14.99 5.13 14.60
CA GLU A 40 14.04 4.04 14.41
C GLU A 40 12.80 4.21 15.28
N PHE A 41 11.65 3.76 14.78
CA PHE A 41 10.42 3.64 15.55
C PHE A 41 9.97 2.19 15.55
N SER A 42 9.62 1.65 16.71
CA SER A 42 9.02 0.32 16.83
C SER A 42 8.02 0.30 17.97
N SER A 43 6.81 -0.13 17.67
CA SER A 43 5.76 -0.21 18.67
C SER A 43 4.75 -1.29 18.31
N LEU A 44 4.42 -2.13 19.29
CA LEU A 44 3.28 -3.04 19.22
C LEU A 44 2.00 -2.29 19.56
N ILE A 45 0.89 -2.74 18.97
CA ILE A 45 -0.43 -2.15 19.15
C ILE A 45 -1.39 -3.24 19.62
N LYS A 46 -2.11 -2.94 20.71
CA LYS A 46 -3.18 -3.81 21.21
C LYS A 46 -4.46 -3.63 20.39
N PRO A 47 -4.91 -4.65 19.63
CA PRO A 47 -6.14 -4.56 18.85
C PRO A 47 -7.39 -4.60 19.74
N VAL A 48 -8.45 -3.93 19.30
CA VAL A 48 -9.74 -3.82 20.01
C VAL A 48 -10.65 -5.00 19.70
N TYR A 49 -10.79 -5.36 18.42
CA TYR A 49 -11.73 -6.40 18.00
C TYR A 49 -11.15 -7.80 18.11
N PHE A 50 -9.89 -7.97 17.71
CA PHE A 50 -9.21 -9.27 17.71
C PHE A 50 -8.00 -9.27 18.64
N SER A 51 -8.24 -9.04 19.93
CA SER A 51 -7.21 -8.99 20.99
C SER A 51 -6.30 -10.23 21.06
N LYS A 52 -6.81 -11.41 20.65
CA LYS A 52 -6.01 -12.64 20.54
C LYS A 52 -5.52 -12.85 19.11
N LEU A 53 -4.20 -12.86 18.93
CA LEU A 53 -3.56 -13.23 17.69
C LEU A 53 -3.94 -14.67 17.32
N ASN A 54 -4.31 -14.87 16.06
CA ASN A 54 -4.50 -16.21 15.55
C ASN A 54 -3.15 -16.91 15.34
N ALA A 55 -3.15 -18.26 15.29
CA ALA A 55 -1.92 -19.04 15.17
C ALA A 55 -1.12 -18.74 13.90
N PHE A 56 -1.78 -18.33 12.81
CA PHE A 56 -1.11 -17.97 11.57
C PHE A 56 -0.30 -16.68 11.72
N ILE A 57 -0.90 -15.62 12.27
CA ILE A 57 -0.23 -14.34 12.52
C ILE A 57 0.89 -14.51 13.55
N LYS A 58 0.64 -15.26 14.65
CA LYS A 58 1.68 -15.54 15.65
C LYS A 58 2.87 -16.30 15.05
N LYS A 59 2.62 -17.27 14.16
CA LYS A 59 3.70 -18.00 13.47
C LYS A 59 4.42 -17.14 12.45
N LYS A 60 3.69 -16.29 11.71
CA LYS A 60 4.24 -15.42 10.68
C LYS A 60 5.15 -14.37 11.31
N THR A 61 4.63 -13.63 12.28
CA THR A 61 5.32 -12.47 12.89
C THR A 61 6.24 -12.84 14.04
N GLY A 62 6.04 -14.00 14.68
CA GLY A 62 6.77 -14.37 15.89
C GLY A 62 6.38 -13.55 17.13
N ILE A 63 5.41 -12.64 17.04
CA ILE A 63 5.00 -11.78 18.16
C ILE A 63 4.33 -12.61 19.27
N PRO A 64 4.85 -12.61 20.51
CA PRO A 64 4.21 -13.25 21.65
C PRO A 64 2.87 -12.59 22.00
N GLN A 65 1.89 -13.37 22.46
CA GLN A 65 0.58 -12.82 22.79
C GLN A 65 0.66 -11.89 24.00
N GLU A 66 1.51 -12.28 24.96
CA GLU A 66 1.81 -11.52 26.16
C GLU A 66 2.36 -10.11 25.88
N GLU A 67 3.09 -9.90 24.77
CA GLU A 67 3.56 -8.57 24.37
C GLU A 67 2.41 -7.70 23.83
N ILE A 68 1.51 -8.28 23.01
CA ILE A 68 0.30 -7.58 22.53
C ILE A 68 -0.64 -7.23 23.69
N ASP A 69 -0.76 -8.11 24.68
CA ASP A 69 -1.70 -7.93 25.80
C ASP A 69 -1.33 -6.71 26.67
N ILE A 70 -0.04 -6.38 26.76
CA ILE A 70 0.50 -5.23 27.50
C ILE A 70 0.78 -4.00 26.61
N ALA A 71 0.66 -4.14 25.29
CA ALA A 71 0.93 -3.07 24.35
C ALA A 71 -0.07 -1.90 24.50
N GLU A 72 0.38 -0.73 24.10
CA GLU A 72 -0.47 0.46 24.03
C GLU A 72 -1.54 0.32 22.93
N GLY A 73 -2.65 1.05 23.07
CA GLY A 73 -3.68 1.07 22.05
C GLY A 73 -3.30 1.94 20.85
N PHE A 74 -3.93 1.70 19.69
CA PHE A 74 -3.64 2.40 18.43
C PHE A 74 -3.59 3.92 18.58
N ARG A 75 -4.53 4.51 19.32
CA ARG A 75 -4.60 5.98 19.53
C ARG A 75 -3.32 6.57 20.14
N LYS A 76 -2.68 5.86 21.07
CA LYS A 76 -1.44 6.32 21.70
C LYS A 76 -0.26 6.13 20.74
N VAL A 77 -0.14 4.93 20.18
CA VAL A 77 0.97 4.58 19.28
C VAL A 77 0.99 5.46 18.02
N ILE A 78 -0.18 5.73 17.42
CA ILE A 78 -0.24 6.57 16.22
C ILE A 78 0.09 8.03 16.51
N ALA A 79 -0.22 8.52 17.72
CA ALA A 79 0.17 9.86 18.15
C ALA A 79 1.69 9.95 18.36
N ASP A 80 2.28 8.96 19.03
CA ASP A 80 3.73 8.87 19.23
C ASP A 80 4.46 8.77 17.88
N PHE A 81 3.94 7.96 16.96
CA PHE A 81 4.50 7.83 15.62
C PHE A 81 4.39 9.15 14.84
N THR A 82 3.27 9.88 14.97
CA THR A 82 3.10 11.20 14.35
C THR A 82 4.07 12.22 14.92
N GLU A 83 4.28 12.25 16.24
CA GLU A 83 5.29 13.10 16.88
C GLU A 83 6.69 12.75 16.38
N TRP A 84 7.00 11.45 16.29
CA TRP A 84 8.26 10.96 15.75
C TRP A 84 8.45 11.36 14.28
N LEU A 85 7.42 11.32 13.43
CA LEU A 85 7.48 11.81 12.03
C LEU A 85 7.81 13.30 11.97
N ASN A 86 7.18 14.10 12.84
CA ASN A 86 7.29 15.56 12.89
C ASN A 86 8.62 16.09 13.45
N LEU A 87 9.61 15.23 13.71
CA LEU A 87 11.00 15.63 13.94
C LEU A 87 11.63 16.35 12.73
N SER A 88 11.00 16.27 11.55
CA SER A 88 11.38 17.01 10.36
C SER A 88 10.17 17.66 9.71
N GLU A 89 10.36 18.86 9.14
CA GLU A 89 9.29 19.60 8.45
C GLU A 89 8.82 18.89 7.17
N GLU A 90 9.72 18.18 6.49
CA GLU A 90 9.45 17.47 5.24
C GLU A 90 9.94 16.04 5.30
N PHE A 91 9.05 15.10 4.99
CA PHE A 91 9.38 13.68 4.86
C PHE A 91 8.63 13.02 3.70
N LEU A 92 9.15 11.88 3.23
CA LEU A 92 8.46 10.96 2.32
C LEU A 92 8.39 9.58 2.96
N LEU A 93 7.17 9.04 3.11
CA LEU A 93 6.99 7.64 3.50
C LEU A 93 7.43 6.75 2.34
N VAL A 94 8.13 5.67 2.64
CA VAL A 94 8.54 4.66 1.67
C VAL A 94 8.11 3.32 2.23
N THR A 95 7.23 2.63 1.51
CA THR A 95 6.72 1.32 1.92
C THR A 95 7.12 0.28 0.88
N TRP A 96 7.24 -0.99 1.28
CA TRP A 96 7.48 -2.04 0.28
C TRP A 96 6.29 -2.16 -0.67
N GLY A 97 5.05 -1.99 -0.20
CA GLY A 97 3.85 -1.97 -1.05
C GLY A 97 2.82 -0.93 -0.60
N GLY A 98 1.74 -0.78 -1.38
CA GLY A 98 0.72 0.24 -1.10
C GLY A 98 -0.28 -0.06 0.02
N GLU A 99 -0.12 -1.15 0.77
CA GLU A 99 -1.14 -1.58 1.76
C GLU A 99 -0.97 -0.90 3.12
N ASP A 100 0.26 -0.55 3.52
CA ASP A 100 0.58 -0.07 4.87
C ASP A 100 -0.10 1.26 5.20
N LEU A 101 0.06 2.27 4.34
CA LEU A 101 -0.59 3.57 4.54
C LEU A 101 -2.13 3.44 4.53
N LYS A 102 -2.68 2.59 3.66
CA LYS A 102 -4.12 2.33 3.60
C LYS A 102 -4.63 1.75 4.92
N ARG A 103 -3.89 0.85 5.55
CA ARG A 103 -4.27 0.26 6.84
C ARG A 103 -4.19 1.27 7.97
N ILE A 104 -3.19 2.13 7.99
CA ILE A 104 -3.11 3.24 8.95
C ILE A 104 -4.33 4.17 8.82
N VAL A 105 -4.72 4.55 7.58
CA VAL A 105 -5.91 5.38 7.35
C VAL A 105 -7.18 4.67 7.84
N PHE A 106 -7.32 3.37 7.56
CA PHE A 106 -8.48 2.60 8.01
C PHE A 106 -8.57 2.46 9.52
N ASP A 107 -7.47 2.21 10.22
CA ASP A 107 -7.46 2.14 11.68
C ASP A 107 -7.70 3.52 12.30
N THR A 108 -7.15 4.59 11.72
CA THR A 108 -7.43 5.97 12.13
C THR A 108 -8.93 6.26 12.10
N ARG A 109 -9.61 5.90 11.00
CA ARG A 109 -11.06 6.04 10.85
C ARG A 109 -11.83 5.13 11.81
N MET A 110 -11.43 3.87 11.96
CA MET A 110 -12.04 2.91 12.88
C MET A 110 -12.01 3.45 14.32
N HIS A 111 -10.89 4.07 14.72
CA HIS A 111 -10.71 4.70 16.02
C HIS A 111 -11.36 6.09 16.14
N LYS A 112 -12.05 6.57 15.10
CA LYS A 112 -12.73 7.89 15.04
C LYS A 112 -11.78 9.07 15.23
N LEU A 113 -10.56 8.94 14.69
CA LEU A 113 -9.57 10.01 14.64
C LEU A 113 -9.68 10.75 13.29
N ASP A 114 -9.16 11.96 13.23
CA ASP A 114 -9.01 12.71 11.99
C ASP A 114 -7.93 12.06 11.11
N ASP A 115 -8.29 11.73 9.87
CA ASP A 115 -7.43 11.07 8.90
C ASP A 115 -6.77 12.05 7.91
N ALA A 116 -7.05 13.35 8.01
CA ALA A 116 -6.52 14.37 7.10
C ALA A 116 -4.98 14.35 7.03
N TYR A 117 -4.30 14.13 8.18
CA TYR A 117 -2.85 14.00 8.22
C TYR A 117 -2.34 12.86 7.34
N TRP A 118 -2.93 11.67 7.47
CA TRP A 118 -2.51 10.48 6.72
C TRP A 118 -2.93 10.54 5.25
N MET A 119 -4.04 11.20 4.94
CA MET A 119 -4.45 11.46 3.56
C MET A 119 -3.51 12.43 2.84
N ALA A 120 -2.94 13.39 3.57
CA ALA A 120 -1.98 14.37 3.04
C ALA A 120 -0.52 13.91 3.09
N ALA A 121 -0.23 12.76 3.71
CA ALA A 121 1.13 12.23 3.79
C ALA A 121 1.58 11.66 2.43
N PRO A 122 2.69 12.15 1.84
CA PRO A 122 3.22 11.59 0.62
C PRO A 122 3.85 10.22 0.90
N TYR A 123 3.62 9.26 0.01
CA TYR A 123 4.25 7.95 0.10
C TYR A 123 4.76 7.44 -1.25
N PHE A 124 5.82 6.65 -1.21
CA PHE A 124 6.43 6.01 -2.36
C PHE A 124 6.36 4.49 -2.21
N ASP A 125 5.80 3.82 -3.22
CA ASP A 125 5.70 2.37 -3.32
C ASP A 125 7.00 1.81 -3.90
N LEU A 126 7.87 1.33 -3.02
CA LEU A 126 9.22 0.89 -3.39
C LEU A 126 9.20 -0.35 -4.27
N LEU A 127 8.26 -1.27 -4.09
CA LEU A 127 8.10 -2.42 -4.98
C LEU A 127 7.90 -1.94 -6.42
N LYS A 128 6.99 -0.99 -6.67
CA LYS A 128 6.83 -0.44 -8.03
C LYS A 128 8.11 0.21 -8.55
N GLY A 129 8.87 0.90 -7.69
CA GLY A 129 10.20 1.43 -8.03
C GLY A 129 11.16 0.32 -8.45
N PHE A 130 11.26 -0.73 -7.66
CA PHE A 130 12.11 -1.89 -7.90
C PHE A 130 11.74 -2.64 -9.18
N LEU A 131 10.44 -2.86 -9.43
CA LEU A 131 9.95 -3.51 -10.65
C LEU A 131 10.37 -2.75 -11.91
N ARG A 132 10.31 -1.41 -11.88
CA ARG A 132 10.77 -0.55 -12.99
C ARG A 132 12.29 -0.65 -13.16
N TYR A 133 13.03 -0.54 -12.07
CA TYR A 133 14.50 -0.67 -12.07
C TYR A 133 14.97 -2.01 -12.67
N LYS A 134 14.30 -3.11 -12.32
CA LYS A 134 14.61 -4.45 -12.83
C LYS A 134 13.96 -4.79 -14.16
N ASN A 135 13.06 -3.94 -14.66
CA ASN A 135 12.25 -4.20 -15.85
C ASN A 135 11.49 -5.55 -15.77
N VAL A 136 10.85 -5.80 -14.63
CA VAL A 136 10.04 -7.01 -14.37
C VAL A 136 8.61 -6.62 -13.98
N THR A 137 7.66 -7.54 -14.18
CA THR A 137 6.22 -7.23 -14.01
C THR A 137 5.56 -7.97 -12.85
N ASN A 138 6.24 -8.95 -12.26
CA ASN A 138 5.67 -9.74 -11.17
C ASN A 138 6.17 -9.17 -9.84
N ASP A 139 5.26 -9.07 -8.88
CA ASP A 139 5.60 -8.66 -7.52
C ASP A 139 6.67 -9.57 -6.91
N VAL A 140 7.56 -8.96 -6.13
CA VAL A 140 8.71 -9.60 -5.49
C VAL A 140 8.63 -9.27 -4.00
N SER A 141 9.00 -10.20 -3.12
CA SER A 141 9.12 -9.90 -1.69
C SER A 141 10.38 -9.08 -1.40
N VAL A 142 10.44 -8.40 -0.26
CA VAL A 142 11.62 -7.60 0.10
C VAL A 142 12.86 -8.49 0.23
N GLU A 143 12.72 -9.70 0.75
CA GLU A 143 13.81 -10.67 0.90
C GLU A 143 14.33 -11.16 -0.45
N ALA A 144 13.41 -11.40 -1.40
CA ALA A 144 13.79 -11.77 -2.75
C ALA A 144 14.48 -10.60 -3.50
N ALA A 145 14.07 -9.36 -3.23
CA ALA A 145 14.75 -8.18 -3.77
C ALA A 145 16.15 -8.00 -3.18
N LEU A 146 16.34 -8.21 -1.87
CA LEU A 146 17.65 -8.20 -1.23
C LEU A 146 18.57 -9.26 -1.85
N LEU A 147 18.08 -10.48 -2.02
CA LEU A 147 18.83 -11.57 -2.65
C LEU A 147 19.26 -11.21 -4.07
N ASP A 148 18.35 -10.66 -4.88
CA ASP A 148 18.64 -10.23 -6.25
C ASP A 148 19.66 -9.07 -6.31
N LEU A 149 19.68 -8.22 -5.27
CA LEU A 149 20.66 -7.14 -5.11
C LEU A 149 21.99 -7.59 -4.48
N ASN A 150 22.13 -8.88 -4.16
CA ASN A 150 23.27 -9.46 -3.43
C ASN A 150 23.51 -8.77 -2.07
N ILE A 151 22.42 -8.45 -1.37
CA ILE A 151 22.44 -7.92 0.00
C ILE A 151 22.07 -9.05 0.95
N SER A 152 22.89 -9.27 1.98
CA SER A 152 22.55 -10.23 3.03
C SER A 152 21.39 -9.69 3.86
N ALA A 153 20.30 -10.46 3.92
CA ALA A 153 19.21 -10.15 4.82
C ALA A 153 19.66 -10.38 6.27
N GLU A 154 19.52 -9.35 7.10
CA GLU A 154 19.70 -9.42 8.55
C GLU A 154 18.36 -9.10 9.22
N GLY A 155 18.04 -9.80 10.31
CA GLY A 155 16.78 -9.64 11.04
C GLY A 155 15.79 -10.80 10.86
N SER A 156 14.64 -10.67 11.51
CA SER A 156 13.54 -11.63 11.42
C SER A 156 12.49 -11.13 10.44
N ALA A 157 12.25 -11.88 9.36
CA ALA A 157 11.15 -11.59 8.44
C ALA A 157 9.81 -11.49 9.20
N HIS A 158 8.95 -10.57 8.76
CA HIS A 158 7.62 -10.30 9.34
C HIS A 158 7.63 -9.74 10.77
N ARG A 159 8.74 -9.12 11.16
CA ARG A 159 8.77 -8.11 12.23
C ARG A 159 8.85 -6.76 11.55
N ALA A 160 7.90 -5.87 11.87
CA ALA A 160 7.74 -4.63 11.11
C ALA A 160 9.04 -3.79 11.08
N LEU A 161 9.78 -3.71 12.19
CA LEU A 161 11.05 -2.96 12.21
C LEU A 161 12.13 -3.62 11.34
N ASP A 162 12.24 -4.94 11.36
CA ASP A 162 13.24 -5.65 10.56
C ASP A 162 12.88 -5.59 9.07
N ASP A 163 11.60 -5.70 8.71
CA ASP A 163 11.12 -5.51 7.34
C ASP A 163 11.35 -4.06 6.86
N ALA A 164 11.17 -3.06 7.73
CA ALA A 164 11.54 -1.68 7.44
C ALA A 164 13.06 -1.49 7.23
N ARG A 165 13.92 -2.14 8.02
CA ARG A 165 15.38 -2.13 7.83
C ARG A 165 15.77 -2.78 6.51
N MET A 166 15.24 -3.97 6.21
CA MET A 166 15.46 -4.65 4.94
C MET A 166 15.02 -3.79 3.74
N THR A 167 13.85 -3.16 3.84
CA THR A 167 13.33 -2.23 2.84
C THR A 167 14.26 -1.01 2.69
N SER A 168 14.85 -0.52 3.78
CA SER A 168 15.80 0.60 3.75
C SER A 168 17.08 0.28 2.98
N GLU A 169 17.57 -0.95 3.08
CA GLU A 169 18.74 -1.41 2.32
C GLU A 169 18.44 -1.51 0.82
N VAL A 170 17.26 -2.01 0.46
CA VAL A 170 16.80 -1.98 -0.94
C VAL A 170 16.70 -0.54 -1.43
N PHE A 171 16.05 0.34 -0.68
CA PHE A 171 15.88 1.75 -1.03
C PHE A 171 17.23 2.42 -1.27
N ARG A 172 18.17 2.32 -0.32
CA ARG A 172 19.54 2.83 -0.43
C ARG A 172 20.25 2.35 -1.68
N LYS A 173 20.14 1.05 -1.96
CA LYS A 173 20.86 0.41 -3.07
C LYS A 173 20.41 0.94 -4.43
N ILE A 174 19.11 1.22 -4.60
CA ILE A 174 18.53 1.59 -5.90
C ILE A 174 18.13 3.07 -5.97
N TYR A 175 18.35 3.86 -4.91
CA TYR A 175 17.88 5.23 -4.77
C TYR A 175 18.09 6.12 -6.02
N ARG A 176 19.28 6.04 -6.63
CA ARG A 176 19.65 6.87 -7.80
C ARG A 176 18.87 6.52 -9.08
N GLU A 177 18.27 5.34 -9.13
CA GLU A 177 17.49 4.83 -10.26
C GLU A 177 15.98 5.04 -10.05
N LEU A 178 15.58 5.54 -8.88
CA LEU A 178 14.18 5.78 -8.55
C LEU A 178 13.71 7.14 -9.07
N ASP A 179 12.53 7.14 -9.68
CA ASP A 179 11.78 8.35 -9.98
C ASP A 179 10.83 8.65 -8.81
N LEU A 180 11.30 9.45 -7.84
CA LEU A 180 10.53 9.80 -6.65
C LEU A 180 9.38 10.77 -6.93
N GLU A 181 9.30 11.37 -8.13
CA GLU A 181 8.12 12.17 -8.54
C GLU A 181 6.88 11.29 -8.68
N LEU A 182 7.04 9.97 -8.80
CA LEU A 182 5.96 8.98 -8.77
C LEU A 182 5.44 8.69 -7.34
N MET A 183 5.79 9.52 -6.37
CA MET A 183 5.13 9.52 -5.07
C MET A 183 3.62 9.74 -5.20
N GLN A 184 2.88 9.19 -4.27
CA GLN A 184 1.43 9.14 -4.26
C GLN A 184 0.90 9.71 -2.95
N TYR A 185 -0.39 9.97 -2.94
CA TYR A 185 -1.17 10.26 -1.73
C TYR A 185 -2.27 9.21 -1.62
N TYR A 186 -2.64 8.84 -0.40
CA TYR A 186 -3.74 7.91 -0.21
C TYR A 186 -5.01 8.50 -0.82
N LYS A 187 -5.70 7.71 -1.64
CA LYS A 187 -6.98 8.07 -2.24
C LYS A 187 -7.98 6.97 -1.92
N ASP A 188 -9.17 7.38 -1.50
CA ASP A 188 -10.28 6.45 -1.35
C ASP A 188 -10.60 5.78 -2.67
N GLN A 189 -10.87 4.48 -2.61
CA GLN A 189 -11.22 3.68 -3.76
C GLN A 189 -12.60 3.07 -3.52
N PHE A 190 -13.59 3.55 -4.27
CA PHE A 190 -14.99 3.15 -4.21
C PHE A 190 -15.28 1.98 -5.15
N SER A 191 -14.48 1.79 -6.20
CA SER A 191 -14.60 0.62 -7.08
C SER A 191 -13.77 -0.57 -6.60
N ASN A 192 -14.18 -1.77 -7.01
CA ASN A 192 -13.42 -3.00 -6.80
C ASN A 192 -12.66 -3.44 -8.07
N SER A 193 -11.70 -4.34 -7.90
CA SER A 193 -10.85 -4.83 -8.99
C SER A 193 -11.64 -5.53 -10.12
N LYS A 194 -12.79 -6.14 -9.81
CA LYS A 194 -13.64 -6.79 -10.82
C LYS A 194 -14.31 -5.75 -11.71
N GLU A 195 -14.84 -4.67 -11.13
CA GLU A 195 -15.43 -3.54 -11.84
C GLU A 195 -14.40 -2.86 -12.76
N ARG A 196 -13.21 -2.52 -12.24
CA ARG A 196 -12.14 -1.94 -13.07
C ARG A 196 -11.66 -2.86 -14.18
N ARG A 197 -11.55 -4.17 -13.91
CA ARG A 197 -11.20 -5.16 -14.93
C ARG A 197 -12.27 -5.28 -16.02
N LEU A 198 -13.55 -5.18 -15.65
CA LEU A 198 -14.66 -5.16 -16.60
C LEU A 198 -14.53 -3.98 -17.56
N ILE A 199 -14.32 -2.76 -17.04
CA ILE A 199 -14.11 -1.55 -17.85
C ILE A 199 -12.91 -1.72 -18.79
N LYS A 200 -11.76 -2.12 -18.25
CA LYS A 200 -10.54 -2.32 -19.04
C LYS A 200 -10.74 -3.28 -20.21
N ASN A 201 -11.39 -4.42 -19.97
CA ASN A 201 -11.65 -5.40 -21.02
C ASN A 201 -12.67 -4.90 -22.05
N ALA A 202 -13.71 -4.21 -21.59
CA ALA A 202 -14.72 -3.61 -22.46
C ALA A 202 -14.11 -2.51 -23.36
N VAL A 203 -13.32 -1.59 -22.80
CA VAL A 203 -12.59 -0.57 -23.56
C VAL A 203 -11.69 -1.20 -24.62
N ARG A 204 -10.90 -2.22 -24.24
CA ARG A 204 -10.03 -2.92 -25.20
C ARG A 204 -10.81 -3.55 -26.36
N GLY A 205 -11.93 -4.22 -26.06
CA GLY A 205 -12.80 -4.81 -27.08
C GLY A 205 -13.47 -3.76 -27.97
N MET A 206 -13.93 -2.67 -27.37
CA MET A 206 -14.56 -1.53 -28.04
C MET A 206 -13.60 -0.84 -29.03
N LEU A 207 -12.37 -0.58 -28.61
CA LEU A 207 -11.31 -0.01 -29.45
C LEU A 207 -10.92 -0.94 -30.61
N ALA A 208 -10.82 -2.26 -30.35
CA ALA A 208 -10.54 -3.23 -31.40
C ALA A 208 -11.63 -3.26 -32.50
N GLN A 209 -12.88 -2.98 -32.12
CA GLN A 209 -14.01 -2.87 -33.04
C GLN A 209 -14.17 -1.46 -33.66
N LYS A 210 -13.32 -0.49 -33.28
CA LYS A 210 -13.42 0.93 -33.68
C LYS A 210 -14.78 1.56 -33.36
N LYS A 211 -15.44 1.11 -32.30
CA LYS A 211 -16.76 1.60 -31.86
C LYS A 211 -16.63 2.47 -30.63
N MET A 212 -15.93 3.61 -30.74
CA MET A 212 -15.77 4.51 -29.60
C MET A 212 -17.14 4.99 -29.11
N GLN A 213 -17.36 4.96 -27.80
CA GLN A 213 -18.60 5.38 -27.17
C GLN A 213 -18.32 6.48 -26.14
N GLU A 214 -19.27 7.38 -25.96
CA GLU A 214 -19.26 8.27 -24.81
C GLU A 214 -19.62 7.49 -23.54
N TRP A 215 -19.23 8.03 -22.38
CA TRP A 215 -19.38 7.35 -21.08
C TRP A 215 -20.78 6.79 -20.82
N GLU A 216 -21.84 7.57 -21.05
CA GLU A 216 -23.22 7.11 -20.77
C GLU A 216 -23.61 5.91 -21.64
N THR A 217 -23.26 5.94 -22.93
CA THR A 217 -23.52 4.83 -23.86
C THR A 217 -22.68 3.60 -23.50
N PHE A 218 -21.45 3.81 -23.03
CA PHE A 218 -20.59 2.74 -22.54
C PHE A 218 -21.19 2.07 -21.29
N VAL A 219 -21.72 2.86 -20.36
CA VAL A 219 -22.40 2.37 -19.15
C VAL A 219 -23.58 1.47 -19.55
N GLU A 220 -24.45 1.94 -20.43
CA GLU A 220 -25.60 1.17 -20.94
C GLU A 220 -25.18 -0.13 -21.63
N SER A 221 -24.15 -0.07 -22.47
CA SER A 221 -23.71 -1.20 -23.30
C SER A 221 -22.95 -2.27 -22.51
N TYR A 222 -22.14 -1.86 -21.53
CA TYR A 222 -21.15 -2.74 -20.91
C TYR A 222 -21.32 -2.94 -19.41
N LEU A 223 -21.85 -1.94 -18.70
CA LEU A 223 -21.89 -1.92 -17.22
C LEU A 223 -23.30 -2.12 -16.64
N ALA A 224 -24.35 -1.90 -17.43
CA ALA A 224 -25.74 -2.08 -17.03
C ALA A 224 -25.94 -3.44 -16.34
N GLU A 225 -26.60 -3.42 -15.17
CA GLU A 225 -26.88 -4.56 -14.29
C GLU A 225 -25.65 -5.29 -13.71
N LYS A 226 -24.43 -4.96 -14.13
CA LYS A 226 -23.17 -5.59 -13.67
C LYS A 226 -22.42 -4.77 -12.65
N VAL A 227 -22.60 -3.46 -12.66
CA VAL A 227 -21.96 -2.51 -11.76
C VAL A 227 -23.03 -1.59 -11.17
N ASP A 228 -23.09 -1.55 -9.85
CA ASP A 228 -23.93 -0.59 -9.14
C ASP A 228 -23.22 0.77 -9.09
N LEU A 229 -23.79 1.74 -9.82
CA LEU A 229 -23.30 3.11 -9.98
C LEU A 229 -24.18 4.13 -9.24
N THR A 230 -24.99 3.68 -8.26
CA THR A 230 -25.81 4.58 -7.43
C THR A 230 -24.97 5.50 -6.54
N ASP A 231 -23.76 5.07 -6.12
CA ASP A 231 -22.79 5.94 -5.46
C ASP A 231 -22.09 6.83 -6.50
N GLU A 232 -22.36 8.14 -6.44
CA GLU A 232 -21.81 9.15 -7.35
C GLU A 232 -20.27 9.19 -7.33
N ARG A 233 -19.64 8.90 -6.19
CA ARG A 233 -18.17 8.87 -6.08
C ARG A 233 -17.60 7.70 -6.85
N LYS A 234 -18.24 6.52 -6.73
CA LYS A 234 -17.86 5.34 -7.52
C LYS A 234 -18.07 5.62 -9.02
N ARG A 235 -19.18 6.25 -9.38
CA ARG A 235 -19.49 6.61 -10.76
C ARG A 235 -18.41 7.54 -11.35
N ALA A 236 -18.04 8.59 -10.63
CA ALA A 236 -16.98 9.51 -11.03
C ALA A 236 -15.62 8.81 -11.16
N GLU A 237 -15.24 7.99 -10.17
CA GLU A 237 -13.99 7.21 -10.18
C GLU A 237 -13.90 6.28 -11.41
N LEU A 238 -14.98 5.55 -11.70
CA LEU A 238 -15.02 4.62 -12.83
C LEU A 238 -15.04 5.34 -14.18
N GLN A 239 -15.61 6.54 -14.25
CA GLN A 239 -15.59 7.40 -15.44
C GLN A 239 -14.17 7.93 -15.73
N GLU A 240 -13.46 8.40 -14.71
CA GLU A 240 -12.05 8.81 -14.84
C GLU A 240 -11.18 7.61 -15.27
N TYR A 241 -11.37 6.45 -14.65
CA TYR A 241 -10.67 5.23 -15.03
C TYR A 241 -10.94 4.82 -16.48
N TYR A 242 -12.18 4.98 -16.96
CA TYR A 242 -12.54 4.77 -18.36
C TYR A 242 -11.76 5.70 -19.30
N ALA A 243 -11.69 7.00 -19.00
CA ALA A 243 -10.93 7.97 -19.78
C ALA A 243 -9.43 7.61 -19.85
N LEU A 244 -8.84 7.23 -18.72
CA LEU A 244 -7.44 6.79 -18.64
C LEU A 244 -7.18 5.52 -19.48
N GLU A 245 -8.11 4.56 -19.51
CA GLU A 245 -7.96 3.36 -20.34
C GLU A 245 -8.09 3.67 -21.85
N LEU A 246 -8.81 4.72 -22.25
CA LEU A 246 -8.86 5.17 -23.64
C LEU A 246 -7.53 5.79 -24.11
N GLU A 247 -6.83 6.49 -23.23
CA GLU A 247 -5.55 7.13 -23.53
C GLU A 247 -4.39 6.12 -23.63
N LYS A 248 -4.50 4.96 -22.98
CA LYS A 248 -3.50 3.90 -23.04
C LYS A 248 -3.45 3.32 -24.46
N LYS A 249 -2.35 3.61 -25.18
CA LYS A 249 -2.06 2.98 -26.49
C LYS A 249 -2.21 1.47 -26.39
N ALA A 250 -2.92 0.87 -27.35
CA ALA A 250 -3.11 -0.57 -27.41
C ALA A 250 -1.74 -1.28 -27.29
N PRO A 251 -1.62 -2.32 -26.45
CA PRO A 251 -0.37 -3.06 -26.34
C PRO A 251 0.02 -3.62 -27.72
N PRO A 252 1.33 -3.68 -28.05
CA PRO A 252 1.77 -4.27 -29.30
C PRO A 252 1.20 -5.69 -29.40
N ILE A 253 0.61 -6.00 -30.55
CA ILE A 253 0.11 -7.33 -30.88
C ILE A 253 1.29 -8.28 -30.69
N ARG A 254 1.19 -9.21 -29.73
CA ARG A 254 2.14 -10.32 -29.61
C ARG A 254 2.03 -11.12 -30.90
N THR A 255 2.97 -10.94 -31.82
CA THR A 255 3.21 -11.89 -32.89
C THR A 255 3.77 -13.15 -32.23
N GLU A 256 2.98 -14.22 -32.22
CA GLU A 256 3.45 -15.56 -31.89
C GLU A 256 4.64 -15.89 -32.80
N LYS A 257 5.75 -16.32 -32.19
CA LYS A 257 6.85 -17.03 -32.84
C LYS A 257 7.12 -18.29 -32.04
#